data_AF-A0A4Q5S053-F1
#
_entry.id   AF-A0A4Q5S053-F1
#
_cell.length_a   1.000
_cell.length_b   1.000
_cell.length_c   1.000
_cell.angle_alpha   90.00
_cell.angle_beta   90.00
_cell.angle_gamma   90.00
#
_symmetry.space_group_name_H-M   'P 1'
#
loop_
_entity.id
_entity.type
_entity.pdbx_description
1 polymer ?
#
loop_
_entity_poly.entity_id
_entity_poly.type
_entity_poly.pdbx_seq_one_letter_code
_entity_poly.pdbx_strand_id
1 'polypeptide(L)'
;MAFEEHKNKKIQFGNPYADYEYVNKGSKRTWPALVFSLVIGLGLCYLAYYRYSEINMAEIMGDSLSMTSIEWAIYKISGKTGVSVLLVFFGIGLMLLGIYNFKRLERMK
;
A
#
# COMPACT_ATOMS: atom_id res chain seq x y z
N MET A 1 3.60 59.60 7.59
CA MET A 1 4.16 58.33 7.10
C MET A 1 3.68 57.24 8.03
N ALA A 2 2.77 56.40 7.52
CA ALA A 2 2.45 55.11 8.10
C ALA A 2 3.63 54.16 7.89
N PHE A 3 3.89 53.25 8.82
CA PHE A 3 3.83 51.79 8.58
C PHE A 3 4.01 51.06 9.91
N GLU A 4 2.97 50.30 10.25
CA GLU A 4 2.86 49.35 11.35
C GLU A 4 3.77 48.13 11.10
N GLU A 5 4.15 47.43 12.17
CA GLU A 5 3.87 45.98 12.28
C GLU A 5 4.24 45.49 13.70
N HIS A 6 3.29 45.64 14.61
CA HIS A 6 3.27 44.88 15.85
C HIS A 6 3.02 43.40 15.53
N LYS A 7 4.13 42.67 15.37
CA LYS A 7 4.40 41.35 15.93
C LYS A 7 3.23 40.68 16.68
N ASN A 8 2.69 39.62 16.08
CA ASN A 8 2.01 38.50 16.73
C ASN A 8 0.89 38.84 17.73
N LYS A 9 -0.34 38.95 17.21
CA LYS A 9 -1.52 38.33 17.84
C LYS A 9 -2.63 38.23 16.80
N LYS A 10 -2.85 37.02 16.28
CA LYS A 10 -4.15 36.72 15.65
C LYS A 10 -5.17 36.70 16.78
N ILE A 11 -5.87 37.81 16.94
CA ILE A 11 -7.03 37.88 17.83
C ILE A 11 -8.14 37.08 17.14
N GLN A 12 -8.50 35.93 17.70
CA GLN A 12 -9.72 35.21 17.35
C GLN A 12 -10.91 35.98 17.95
N PHE A 13 -11.62 36.72 17.11
CA PHE A 13 -12.97 37.18 17.41
C PHE A 13 -13.95 36.20 16.75
N GLY A 14 -14.37 35.20 17.51
CA GLY A 14 -15.30 34.16 17.08
C GLY A 14 -15.54 33.11 18.17
N ASN A 15 -16.76 32.57 18.23
CA ASN A 15 -17.28 31.60 19.20
C ASN A 15 -16.21 30.59 19.73
N PRO A 16 -16.03 30.43 21.06
CA PRO A 16 -15.06 29.48 21.65
C PRO A 16 -15.35 27.99 21.34
N TYR A 17 -16.47 27.69 20.68
CA TYR A 17 -16.82 26.36 20.20
C TYR A 17 -16.63 26.15 18.69
N ALA A 18 -16.17 27.16 17.93
CA ALA A 18 -16.16 27.10 16.46
C ALA A 18 -14.83 26.63 15.82
N ASP A 19 -13.74 26.48 16.59
CA ASP A 19 -12.40 26.33 16.00
C ASP A 19 -11.77 24.92 16.13
N TYR A 20 -12.53 23.91 16.54
CA TYR A 20 -12.06 22.52 16.43
C TYR A 20 -12.27 21.90 15.05
N GLU A 21 -13.10 22.49 14.19
CA GLU A 21 -13.40 21.92 12.87
C GLU A 21 -12.32 22.18 11.81
N TYR A 22 -11.39 23.12 12.02
CA TYR A 22 -10.52 23.62 10.95
C TYR A 22 -9.01 23.47 11.17
N VAL A 23 -8.57 22.65 12.12
CA VAL A 23 -7.12 22.41 12.34
C VAL A 23 -6.59 21.16 11.62
N ASN A 24 -7.45 20.38 10.96
CA ASN A 24 -7.02 19.30 10.07
C ASN A 24 -7.22 19.64 8.58
N LYS A 25 -6.88 20.89 8.18
CA LYS A 25 -6.72 21.32 6.77
C LYS A 25 -5.54 20.64 6.05
N GLY A 26 -4.97 19.59 6.61
CA GLY A 26 -4.25 18.61 5.82
C GLY A 26 -5.27 17.85 4.99
N SER A 27 -5.64 18.39 3.81
CA SER A 27 -6.17 17.58 2.71
C SER A 27 -5.18 16.45 2.50
N LYS A 28 -5.40 15.31 3.19
CA LYS A 28 -4.56 14.13 3.07
C LYS A 28 -4.70 13.74 1.61
N ARG A 29 -3.67 14.09 0.83
CA ARG A 29 -3.58 13.72 -0.57
C ARG A 29 -3.84 12.21 -0.61
N THR A 30 -4.81 11.81 -1.43
CA THR A 30 -5.33 10.43 -1.47
C THR A 30 -4.46 9.53 -2.33
N TRP A 31 -3.68 10.14 -3.24
CA TRP A 31 -2.79 9.46 -4.17
C TRP A 31 -1.60 8.70 -3.56
N PRO A 32 -0.99 9.09 -2.41
CA PRO A 32 0.13 8.31 -1.85
C PRO A 32 -0.28 6.89 -1.49
N ALA A 33 -1.45 6.70 -0.88
CA ALA A 33 -1.97 5.36 -0.56
C ALA A 33 -2.19 4.50 -1.81
N LEU A 34 -2.69 5.10 -2.90
CA LEU A 34 -2.83 4.44 -4.19
C LEU A 34 -1.46 4.02 -4.75
N VAL A 35 -0.48 4.92 -4.76
CA VAL A 35 0.87 4.62 -5.25
C VAL A 35 1.52 3.51 -4.44
N PHE A 36 1.44 3.54 -3.11
CA PHE A 36 1.99 2.47 -2.27
C PHE A 36 1.32 1.12 -2.57
N SER A 37 -0.01 1.10 -2.70
CA SER A 37 -0.74 -0.14 -3.02
C SER A 37 -0.35 -0.72 -4.38
N LEU A 38 -0.10 0.13 -5.38
CA LEU A 38 0.36 -0.28 -6.70
C LEU A 38 1.78 -0.81 -6.67
N VAL A 39 2.70 -0.11 -6.00
CA VAL A 39 4.10 -0.52 -5.88
C VAL A 39 4.21 -1.85 -5.14
N ILE A 40 3.52 -2.00 -4.00
CA ILE A 40 3.53 -3.25 -3.24
C ILE A 40 2.87 -4.38 -4.05
N GLY A 41 1.74 -4.10 -4.70
CA GLY A 41 1.03 -5.09 -5.51
C GLY A 41 1.86 -5.61 -6.68
N LEU A 42 2.51 -4.70 -7.42
CA LEU A 42 3.44 -5.06 -8.49
C LEU A 42 4.67 -5.80 -7.96
N GLY A 43 5.20 -5.37 -6.80
CA GLY A 43 6.30 -6.06 -6.12
C GLY A 43 5.96 -7.51 -5.76
N LEU A 44 4.75 -7.76 -5.26
CA LEU A 44 4.27 -9.12 -4.98
C LEU A 44 4.11 -9.97 -6.25
N CYS A 45 3.59 -9.39 -7.33
CA CYS A 45 3.52 -10.08 -8.63
C CYS A 45 4.92 -10.43 -9.17
N TYR A 46 5.87 -9.52 -9.02
CA TYR A 46 7.27 -9.77 -9.40
C TYR A 46 7.89 -10.89 -8.55
N LEU A 47 7.72 -10.84 -7.23
CA LEU A 47 8.19 -11.91 -6.33
C LEU A 47 7.54 -13.25 -6.66
N ALA A 48 6.25 -13.27 -7.03
CA ALA A 48 5.57 -14.48 -7.44
C ALA A 48 6.20 -15.12 -8.69
N TYR A 49 6.52 -14.29 -9.68
CA TYR A 49 7.19 -14.71 -10.90
C TYR A 49 8.61 -15.22 -10.61
N TYR A 50 9.38 -14.44 -9.85
CA TYR A 50 10.74 -14.81 -9.45
C TYR A 50 10.76 -16.15 -8.71
N ARG A 51 9.86 -16.33 -7.74
CA ARG A 51 9.77 -17.56 -6.95
C ARG A 51 9.32 -18.75 -7.79
N TYR A 52 8.41 -18.55 -8.74
CA TYR A 52 8.01 -19.58 -9.69
C TYR A 52 9.21 -20.05 -10.53
N SER A 53 10.01 -19.09 -11.02
CA SER A 53 11.19 -19.36 -11.83
C SER A 53 12.23 -20.15 -11.05
N GLU A 54 12.50 -19.78 -9.80
CA GLU A 54 13.43 -20.51 -8.93
C GLU A 54 12.99 -21.96 -8.71
N ILE A 55 11.72 -22.18 -8.35
CA ILE A 55 11.19 -23.54 -8.11
C ILE A 55 11.29 -24.38 -9.37
N ASN A 56 10.87 -23.82 -10.52
CA ASN A 56 10.90 -24.53 -11.78
C ASN A 56 12.34 -24.85 -12.23
N MET A 57 13.29 -23.94 -11.98
CA MET A 57 14.70 -24.17 -12.31
C MET A 57 15.34 -25.22 -11.39
N ALA A 58 15.04 -25.19 -10.10
CA ALA A 58 15.47 -26.21 -9.14
C ALA A 58 14.94 -27.61 -9.53
N GLU A 59 13.67 -27.71 -9.93
CA GLU A 59 13.08 -28.97 -10.42
C GLU A 59 13.76 -29.48 -11.70
N ILE A 60 14.10 -28.60 -12.65
CA ILE A 60 14.77 -28.97 -13.90
C ILE A 60 16.23 -29.40 -13.66
N MET A 61 16.93 -28.71 -12.75
CA MET A 61 18.34 -28.96 -12.45
C MET A 61 18.55 -30.08 -11.43
N GLY A 62 17.48 -30.54 -10.77
CA GLY A 62 17.58 -31.49 -9.65
C GLY A 62 18.27 -30.88 -8.43
N ASP A 63 18.25 -29.56 -8.29
CA ASP A 63 18.93 -28.83 -7.23
C ASP A 63 18.03 -28.66 -6.00
N SER A 64 18.65 -28.46 -4.84
CA SER A 64 17.95 -28.20 -3.58
C SER A 64 17.62 -26.72 -3.43
N LEU A 65 16.33 -26.41 -3.21
CA LEU A 65 15.87 -25.04 -2.97
C LEU A 65 15.57 -24.81 -1.49
N SER A 66 16.10 -23.72 -0.93
CA SER A 66 15.69 -23.26 0.40
C SER A 66 14.26 -22.71 0.36
N MET A 67 13.37 -23.30 1.15
CA MET A 67 11.98 -22.87 1.33
C MET A 67 11.69 -22.60 2.80
N THR A 68 10.88 -21.60 3.07
CA THR A 68 10.32 -21.41 4.43
C THR A 68 9.30 -22.51 4.76
N SER A 69 9.03 -22.75 6.05
CA SER A 69 8.08 -23.79 6.47
C SER A 69 6.68 -23.59 5.87
N ILE A 70 6.25 -22.34 5.69
CA ILE A 70 4.95 -21.99 5.09
C ILE A 70 4.97 -22.28 3.58
N GLU A 71 6.01 -21.83 2.87
CA GLU A 71 6.15 -22.09 1.43
C GLU A 71 6.16 -23.59 1.14
N TRP A 72 6.87 -24.37 1.95
CA TRP A 72 6.94 -25.82 1.81
C TRP A 72 5.59 -26.49 2.07
N ALA A 73 4.83 -26.03 3.07
CA ALA A 73 3.48 -26.54 3.33
C ALA A 73 2.54 -26.27 2.13
N ILE A 74 2.61 -25.07 1.56
CA ILE A 74 1.83 -24.70 0.36
C ILE A 74 2.27 -25.54 -0.84
N TYR A 75 3.57 -25.69 -1.05
CA TYR A 75 4.14 -26.50 -2.12
C TYR A 75 3.67 -27.95 -2.03
N LYS A 76 3.57 -28.53 -0.83
CA LYS A 76 3.04 -29.88 -0.65
C LYS A 76 1.57 -30.04 -1.04
N ILE A 77 0.76 -29.01 -0.83
CA ILE A 77 -0.69 -29.07 -1.12
C ILE A 77 -0.97 -28.80 -2.59
N SER A 78 -0.28 -27.82 -3.16
CA SER A 78 -0.65 -27.21 -4.45
C SER A 78 0.46 -27.29 -5.51
N GLY A 79 1.60 -27.90 -5.17
CA GLY A 79 2.75 -28.02 -6.06
C GLY A 79 3.45 -26.69 -6.31
N LYS A 80 4.21 -26.66 -7.41
CA LYS A 80 5.08 -25.54 -7.79
C LYS A 80 4.37 -24.21 -8.02
N THR A 81 3.09 -24.22 -8.39
CA THR A 81 2.32 -23.00 -8.69
C THR A 81 1.71 -22.36 -7.45
N GLY A 82 1.60 -23.09 -6.34
CA GLY A 82 0.87 -22.68 -5.15
C GLY A 82 1.28 -21.33 -4.59
N VAL A 83 2.57 -21.22 -4.23
CA VAL A 83 3.14 -20.02 -3.61
C VAL A 83 3.00 -18.82 -4.56
N SER A 84 3.28 -19.02 -5.85
CA SER A 84 3.20 -17.96 -6.85
C SER A 84 1.77 -17.48 -7.09
N VAL A 85 0.79 -18.38 -7.20
CA VAL A 85 -0.62 -18.00 -7.37
C VAL A 85 -1.11 -17.21 -6.15
N LEU A 86 -0.75 -17.63 -4.94
CA LEU A 86 -1.12 -16.95 -3.71
C LEU A 86 -0.54 -15.53 -3.65
N LEU A 87 0.73 -15.36 -4.00
CA LEU A 87 1.37 -14.04 -4.07
C LEU A 87 0.74 -13.12 -5.13
N VAL A 88 0.37 -13.66 -6.31
CA VAL A 88 -0.36 -12.91 -7.34
C VAL A 88 -1.73 -12.48 -6.84
N PHE A 89 -2.46 -13.37 -6.16
CA PHE A 89 -3.77 -13.06 -5.59
C PHE A 89 -3.68 -11.92 -4.56
N PHE A 90 -2.69 -11.96 -3.66
CA PHE A 90 -2.45 -10.87 -2.71
C PHE A 90 -2.02 -9.58 -3.41
N GLY A 91 -1.16 -9.67 -4.44
CA GLY A 91 -0.73 -8.51 -5.22
C GLY A 91 -1.90 -7.80 -5.90
N ILE A 92 -2.73 -8.55 -6.64
CA ILE A 92 -3.94 -8.03 -7.29
C ILE A 92 -4.94 -7.52 -6.26
N GLY A 93 -5.16 -8.27 -5.17
CA GLY A 93 -6.06 -7.88 -4.10
C GLY A 93 -5.69 -6.54 -3.46
N LEU A 94 -4.40 -6.32 -3.17
CA LEU A 94 -3.91 -5.06 -2.62
C LEU A 94 -4.07 -3.89 -3.60
N MET A 95 -3.82 -4.11 -4.89
CA MET A 95 -4.06 -3.07 -5.91
C MET A 95 -5.54 -2.70 -5.98
N LEU A 96 -6.43 -3.69 -5.99
CA LEU A 96 -7.88 -3.46 -6.01
C LEU A 96 -8.36 -2.73 -4.75
N LEU A 97 -7.88 -3.12 -3.56
CA LEU A 97 -8.20 -2.44 -2.31
C LEU A 97 -7.68 -1.00 -2.30
N GLY A 98 -6.49 -0.77 -2.83
CA GLY A 98 -5.92 0.56 -2.99
C GLY A 98 -6.74 1.46 -3.91
N ILE A 99 -7.14 0.94 -5.07
CA ILE A 99 -8.02 1.64 -6.01
C ILE A 99 -9.40 1.92 -5.39
N TYR A 100 -9.98 0.94 -4.69
CA TYR A 100 -11.26 1.09 -4.01
C TYR A 100 -11.18 2.17 -2.92
N ASN A 101 -10.13 2.15 -2.11
CA ASN A 101 -9.91 3.14 -1.06
C ASN A 101 -9.72 4.54 -1.66
N PHE A 102 -8.95 4.66 -2.75
CA PHE A 102 -8.79 5.92 -3.48
C PHE A 102 -10.14 6.46 -3.98
N LYS A 103 -10.94 5.65 -4.68
CA LYS A 103 -12.29 6.02 -5.15
C LYS A 103 -13.25 6.36 -4.01
N ARG A 104 -13.12 5.69 -2.85
CA ARG A 104 -13.91 5.99 -1.67
C ARG A 104 -13.54 7.37 -1.10
N LEU A 105 -12.25 7.67 -0.99
CA LEU A 105 -11.76 8.94 -0.46
C LEU A 105 -11.99 10.12 -1.42
N GLU A 106 -11.95 9.89 -2.74
CA GLU A 106 -12.35 10.92 -3.72
C GLU A 106 -13.83 11.28 -3.61
N ARG A 107 -14.71 10.31 -3.34
CA ARG A 107 -16.15 10.58 -3.13
C ARG A 107 -16.48 11.32 -1.84
N MET A 108 -15.57 11.31 -0.86
CA MET A 108 -15.75 12.04 0.41
C MET A 108 -15.15 13.45 0.39
N LYS A 109 -14.40 13.78 -0.67
CA LYS A 109 -13.87 15.13 -0.90
C LYS A 109 -14.87 15.97 -1.66
#